data_AF-A0A2I7SEI4-F1
#
_entry.id   AF-A0A2I7SEI4-F1
#
_cell.length_a   1.000
_cell.length_b   1.000
_cell.length_c   1.000
_cell.angle_alpha   90.00
_cell.angle_beta   90.00
_cell.angle_gamma   90.00
#
_symmetry.space_group_name_H-M   'P 1'
#
loop_
_entity.id
_entity.type
_entity.pdbx_description
1 polymer ?
#
loop_
_entity_poly.entity_id
_entity_poly.type
_entity_poly.pdbx_seq_one_letter_code
_entity_poly.pdbx_strand_id
1 'polypeptide(L)'
;MKNIISKLFSIMLVSLALYSCSMDDTNTVLNPTATTELSASESELVLLKENEGSDALSLNWTKPDYGYNATPEYIVYFDIAGNYFKNAVKREVGDNLEYSLLTEQLNTILQTLEVEPETKTTLDVKVEGIIGTFEIAAVSNTNAIDVTGYANILDLSSDWGLVGSATVNGWDGPDMPFYKTSDQDIFAAYVTLMDGEIKIRQDNSWDVNYGDTGADGTLEPGGDNIIVTAGTYKVTFNYGTLTYSIEPYTWGLVGSATTNGWDGPDMPLSYDPTSDQWRAIVRLTEGEMKFRRNNDWSFNYGDTGADGSLDDGGDNILVEAGNYLVTLNLNDLNYSLEPIEKLWGLVGDATPNGWDGPDTVMNLNYAEEGVWYLNNVTLTNGAMKFRANNDWGINYGDDGADGTLEDGGANIAITAGNYNIVLNLSDTSNPKYSITKN
;
A
#
# COMPACT_ATOMS: atom_id res chain seq x y z
N MET A 1 75.49 34.36 41.33
CA MET A 1 74.18 34.05 41.98
C MET A 1 73.02 34.90 41.45
N LYS A 2 73.15 36.22 41.22
CA LYS A 2 72.04 37.08 40.73
C LYS A 2 71.40 36.63 39.41
N ASN A 3 72.17 36.13 38.45
CA ASN A 3 71.63 35.69 37.14
C ASN A 3 70.93 34.32 37.18
N ILE A 4 71.20 33.49 38.20
CA ILE A 4 70.54 32.19 38.39
C ILE A 4 69.19 32.39 39.07
N ILE A 5 69.13 33.31 40.04
CA ILE A 5 67.88 33.65 40.76
C ILE A 5 66.87 34.31 39.82
N SER A 6 67.30 35.21 38.92
CA SER A 6 66.41 35.83 37.92
C SER A 6 65.84 34.84 36.90
N LYS A 7 66.62 33.84 36.48
CA LYS A 7 66.15 32.76 35.59
C LYS A 7 65.19 31.79 36.29
N LEU A 8 65.44 31.47 37.57
CA LEU A 8 64.52 30.67 38.40
C LEU A 8 63.20 31.39 38.66
N PHE A 9 63.23 32.71 38.90
CA PHE A 9 62.00 33.49 39.07
C PHE A 9 61.19 33.60 37.78
N SER A 10 61.85 33.67 36.62
CA SER A 10 61.17 33.69 35.31
C SER A 10 60.56 32.33 34.96
N ILE A 11 61.23 31.22 35.29
CA ILE A 11 60.68 29.86 35.10
C ILE A 11 59.50 29.61 36.07
N MET A 12 59.59 30.09 37.31
CA MET A 12 58.50 29.98 38.29
C MET A 12 57.27 30.80 37.86
N LEU A 13 57.46 32.02 37.33
CA LEU A 13 56.36 32.85 36.81
C LEU A 13 55.68 32.23 35.59
N VAL A 14 56.44 31.57 34.70
CA VAL A 14 55.90 30.87 33.52
C VAL A 14 55.16 29.59 33.92
N SER A 15 55.62 28.87 34.96
CA SER A 15 54.89 27.70 35.49
C SER A 15 53.57 28.04 36.18
N LEU A 16 53.44 29.24 36.75
CA LEU A 16 52.18 29.75 37.34
C LEU A 16 51.17 30.22 36.28
N ALA A 17 51.63 30.59 35.07
CA ALA A 17 50.76 30.98 33.96
C ALA A 17 50.18 29.78 33.18
N LEU A 18 50.72 28.57 33.37
CA LEU A 18 50.23 27.33 32.73
C LEU A 18 49.18 26.59 33.57
N TYR A 19 48.79 27.12 34.74
CA TYR A 19 47.78 26.53 35.65
C TYR A 19 46.42 27.25 35.58
N SER A 20 46.14 27.94 34.46
CA SER A 20 44.91 28.70 34.23
C SER A 20 44.01 28.10 33.13
N CYS A 21 44.23 26.85 32.73
CA CYS A 21 43.13 26.08 32.13
C CYS A 21 42.31 25.48 33.27
N SER A 22 41.41 26.28 33.87
CA SER A 22 40.16 25.68 34.32
C SER A 22 39.43 25.30 33.03
N MET A 23 39.51 24.02 32.65
CA MET A 23 38.44 23.48 31.84
C MET A 23 37.23 23.53 32.76
N ASP A 24 36.43 24.60 32.64
CA ASP A 24 35.04 24.58 33.05
C ASP A 24 34.37 23.56 32.12
N ASP A 25 34.62 22.28 32.38
CA ASP A 25 33.71 21.22 31.96
C ASP A 25 32.48 21.45 32.82
N THR A 26 31.59 22.32 32.36
CA THR A 26 30.18 22.22 32.74
C THR A 26 29.76 20.83 32.31
N ASN A 27 29.92 19.84 33.21
CA ASN A 27 29.42 18.50 32.99
C ASN A 27 27.95 18.65 32.63
N THR A 28 27.61 18.41 31.37
CA THR A 28 26.23 18.32 30.92
C THR A 28 25.66 17.07 31.57
N VAL A 29 24.91 17.26 32.64
CA VAL A 29 24.30 16.16 33.40
C VAL A 29 22.84 16.10 33.00
N LEU A 30 22.39 14.90 32.59
CA LEU A 30 20.99 14.63 32.34
C LEU A 30 20.17 14.85 33.61
N ASN A 31 19.08 15.60 33.52
CA ASN A 31 18.10 15.72 34.58
C ASN A 31 17.39 14.36 34.79
N PRO A 32 17.65 13.63 35.88
CA PRO A 32 17.09 12.29 36.09
C PRO A 32 15.59 12.31 36.43
N THR A 33 14.99 13.50 36.61
CA THR A 33 13.56 13.68 36.88
C THR A 33 12.86 14.43 35.75
N ALA A 34 13.42 14.44 34.53
CA ALA A 34 12.76 15.03 33.38
C ALA A 34 11.45 14.27 33.08
N THR A 35 10.38 15.02 32.84
CA THR A 35 9.05 14.48 32.49
C THR A 35 8.47 15.27 31.33
N THR A 36 7.44 14.71 30.70
CA THR A 36 6.60 15.41 29.72
C THR A 36 5.13 15.29 30.11
N GLU A 37 4.30 16.22 29.67
CA GLU A 37 2.84 16.13 29.80
C GLU A 37 2.24 15.87 28.41
N LEU A 38 1.63 14.70 28.24
CA LEU A 38 0.90 14.27 27.06
C LEU A 38 -0.58 14.68 27.16
N SER A 39 -1.12 15.16 26.05
CA SER A 39 -2.53 15.46 25.85
C SER A 39 -3.01 14.86 24.52
N ALA A 40 -4.20 14.28 24.53
CA ALA A 40 -4.91 13.80 23.35
C ALA A 40 -5.99 14.82 22.92
N SER A 41 -6.24 14.93 21.62
CA SER A 41 -7.32 15.77 21.07
C SER A 41 -8.71 15.27 21.46
N GLU A 42 -8.86 13.95 21.61
CA GLU A 42 -10.12 13.28 21.91
C GLU A 42 -9.91 12.26 23.04
N SER A 43 -10.94 12.05 23.85
CA SER A 43 -10.96 11.01 24.90
C SER A 43 -11.86 9.81 24.54
N GLU A 44 -12.70 9.95 23.51
CA GLU A 44 -13.58 8.91 23.00
C GLU A 44 -13.72 9.02 21.48
N LEU A 45 -13.54 7.92 20.76
CA LEU A 45 -13.52 7.85 19.30
C LEU A 45 -14.31 6.63 18.81
N VAL A 46 -15.07 6.82 17.73
CA VAL A 46 -15.63 5.74 16.92
C VAL A 46 -15.05 5.89 15.52
N LEU A 47 -14.21 4.93 15.12
CA LEU A 47 -13.56 4.92 13.82
C LEU A 47 -14.51 4.32 12.79
N LEU A 48 -14.54 4.94 11.61
CA LEU A 48 -15.40 4.52 10.50
C LEU A 48 -14.55 4.39 9.24
N LYS A 49 -14.79 3.36 8.43
CA LYS A 49 -13.98 3.05 7.24
C LYS A 49 -14.04 4.16 6.18
N GLU A 50 -15.14 4.87 6.11
CA GLU A 50 -15.36 6.02 5.23
C GLU A 50 -14.48 7.22 5.58
N ASN A 51 -13.97 7.30 6.81
CA ASN A 51 -13.06 8.35 7.26
C ASN A 51 -11.58 8.01 7.01
N GLU A 52 -11.28 6.93 6.27
CA GLU A 52 -9.91 6.66 5.82
C GLU A 52 -9.30 7.87 5.10
N GLY A 53 -8.06 8.19 5.44
CA GLY A 53 -7.34 9.37 4.95
C GLY A 53 -7.62 10.65 5.74
N SER A 54 -8.54 10.63 6.71
CA SER A 54 -8.79 11.75 7.64
C SER A 54 -8.08 11.54 8.98
N ASP A 55 -7.64 12.64 9.60
CA ASP A 55 -7.08 12.63 10.96
C ASP A 55 -8.15 12.17 11.97
N ALA A 56 -7.81 11.20 12.81
CA ALA A 56 -8.67 10.67 13.87
C ALA A 56 -8.22 11.10 15.27
N LEU A 57 -6.90 11.13 15.52
CA LEU A 57 -6.36 11.43 16.84
C LEU A 57 -5.06 12.22 16.70
N SER A 58 -4.99 13.37 17.37
CA SER A 58 -3.77 14.16 17.53
C SER A 58 -3.28 14.11 18.96
N LEU A 59 -1.99 13.83 19.13
CA LEU A 59 -1.29 13.78 20.40
C LEU A 59 -0.28 14.93 20.46
N ASN A 60 -0.21 15.61 21.60
CA ASN A 60 0.72 16.71 21.84
C ASN A 60 1.38 16.54 23.20
N TRP A 61 2.69 16.81 23.30
CA TRP A 61 3.39 16.76 24.58
C TRP A 61 4.39 17.90 24.80
N THR A 62 4.60 18.26 26.06
CA THR A 62 5.49 19.37 26.42
C THR A 62 6.97 18.99 26.29
N LYS A 63 7.82 19.87 25.77
CA LYS A 63 9.28 19.65 25.75
C LYS A 63 9.83 19.38 27.17
N PRO A 64 10.46 18.22 27.44
CA PRO A 64 11.10 17.94 28.73
C PRO A 64 12.29 18.85 29.01
N ASP A 65 12.51 19.17 30.28
CA ASP A 65 13.73 19.81 30.73
C ASP A 65 14.78 18.75 31.08
N TYR A 66 15.65 18.44 30.13
CA TYR A 66 16.75 17.49 30.31
C TYR A 66 17.94 18.05 31.09
N GLY A 67 17.90 19.32 31.54
CA GLY A 67 19.02 19.98 32.21
C GLY A 67 20.10 20.51 31.27
N TYR A 68 19.99 20.24 29.97
CA TYR A 68 20.82 20.78 28.90
C TYR A 68 20.06 20.73 27.55
N ASN A 69 20.63 21.32 26.51
CA ASN A 69 20.02 21.27 25.16
C ASN A 69 20.29 19.93 24.49
N ALA A 70 19.39 18.96 24.72
CA ALA A 70 19.41 17.65 24.08
C ALA A 70 18.56 17.62 22.80
N THR A 71 18.87 16.67 21.92
CA THR A 71 18.05 16.30 20.75
C THR A 71 17.48 14.90 21.04
N PRO A 72 16.27 14.82 21.63
CA PRO A 72 15.64 13.53 21.93
C PRO A 72 14.98 12.93 20.69
N GLU A 73 14.80 11.61 20.71
CA GLU A 73 13.84 10.90 19.86
C GLU A 73 12.67 10.45 20.72
N TYR A 74 11.44 10.59 20.24
CA TYR A 74 10.23 10.22 20.93
C TYR A 74 9.62 8.96 20.35
N ILE A 75 9.10 8.11 21.23
CA ILE A 75 8.30 6.94 20.88
C ILE A 75 6.96 7.06 21.58
N VAL A 76 5.88 6.99 20.80
CA VAL A 76 4.52 6.89 21.28
C VAL A 76 4.17 5.41 21.45
N TYR A 77 3.55 5.07 22.57
CA TYR A 77 3.14 3.72 22.90
C TYR A 77 1.62 3.66 23.05
N PHE A 78 1.01 2.65 22.43
CA PHE A 78 -0.41 2.33 22.54
C PHE A 78 -0.54 0.90 23.06
N ASP A 79 -1.31 0.67 24.13
CA ASP A 79 -1.64 -0.67 24.60
C ASP A 79 -3.07 -0.67 25.17
N ILE A 80 -3.67 -1.84 25.30
CA ILE A 80 -4.96 -1.98 25.98
C ILE A 80 -4.79 -1.61 27.45
N ALA A 81 -5.73 -0.84 27.99
CA ALA A 81 -5.67 -0.35 29.35
C ALA A 81 -5.48 -1.48 30.36
N GLY A 82 -4.51 -1.32 31.26
CA GLY A 82 -4.16 -2.34 32.27
C GLY A 82 -3.19 -3.43 31.82
N ASN A 83 -2.72 -3.45 30.57
CA ASN A 83 -1.61 -4.31 30.14
C ASN A 83 -0.22 -3.78 30.52
N TYR A 84 -0.15 -2.54 31.01
CA TYR A 84 1.10 -1.88 31.44
C TYR A 84 2.16 -1.81 30.32
N PHE A 85 1.72 -1.59 29.07
CA PHE A 85 2.58 -1.47 27.88
C PHE A 85 3.42 -2.72 27.58
N LYS A 86 2.96 -3.89 28.01
CA LYS A 86 3.66 -5.17 27.78
C LYS A 86 3.60 -5.58 26.31
N ASN A 87 2.48 -5.31 25.64
CA ASN A 87 2.23 -5.65 24.24
C ASN A 87 2.06 -4.38 23.39
N ALA A 88 2.69 -3.29 23.81
CA ALA A 88 2.43 -1.98 23.22
C ALA A 88 2.85 -1.93 21.74
N VAL A 89 1.97 -1.38 20.92
CA VAL A 89 2.30 -0.91 19.58
C VAL A 89 3.08 0.40 19.71
N LYS A 90 4.21 0.48 19.02
CA LYS A 90 5.14 1.61 19.10
C LYS A 90 5.13 2.43 17.82
N ARG A 91 5.25 3.74 17.96
CA ARG A 91 5.40 4.68 16.85
C ARG A 91 6.56 5.62 17.14
N GLU A 92 7.62 5.49 16.36
CA GLU A 92 8.76 6.41 16.42
C GLU A 92 8.41 7.70 15.68
N VAL A 93 8.56 8.84 16.35
CA VAL A 93 8.10 10.15 15.83
C VAL A 93 9.21 11.19 15.75
N GLY A 94 10.46 10.74 15.87
CA GLY A 94 11.65 11.61 15.81
C GLY A 94 11.68 12.61 16.97
N ASP A 95 12.11 13.85 16.70
CA ASP A 95 12.20 14.92 17.71
C ASP A 95 10.94 15.81 17.78
N ASN A 96 9.86 15.42 17.08
CA ASN A 96 8.59 16.13 17.09
C ASN A 96 7.95 16.12 18.48
N LEU A 97 7.11 17.11 18.77
CA LEU A 97 6.33 17.20 20.02
C LEU A 97 4.82 16.95 19.79
N GLU A 98 4.49 16.53 18.58
CA GLU A 98 3.14 16.24 18.12
C GLU A 98 3.16 14.98 17.25
N TYR A 99 2.04 14.26 17.25
CA TYR A 99 1.83 13.11 16.39
C TYR A 99 0.34 12.99 16.06
N SER A 100 0.01 12.95 14.76
CA SER A 100 -1.35 12.72 14.28
C SER A 100 -1.47 11.35 13.66
N LEU A 101 -2.57 10.67 13.95
CA LEU A 101 -2.97 9.40 13.37
C LEU A 101 -4.16 9.60 12.45
N LEU A 102 -4.05 9.05 11.24
CA LEU A 102 -5.21 8.84 10.38
C LEU A 102 -6.12 7.76 10.97
N THR A 103 -7.39 7.77 10.55
CA THR A 103 -8.41 6.80 10.97
C THR A 103 -7.94 5.35 10.82
N GLU A 104 -7.40 5.00 9.66
CA GLU A 104 -6.86 3.68 9.34
C GLU A 104 -5.63 3.29 10.16
N GLN A 105 -4.80 4.27 10.54
CA GLN A 105 -3.60 3.99 11.34
C GLN A 105 -4.00 3.63 12.76
N LEU A 106 -4.95 4.37 13.35
CA LEU A 106 -5.48 4.03 14.65
C LEU A 106 -6.28 2.70 14.61
N ASN A 107 -7.02 2.43 13.54
CA ASN A 107 -7.69 1.13 13.37
C ASN A 107 -6.68 -0.02 13.22
N THR A 108 -5.56 0.21 12.52
CA THR A 108 -4.46 -0.76 12.42
C THR A 108 -3.86 -1.05 13.80
N ILE A 109 -3.63 -0.01 14.63
CA ILE A 109 -3.14 -0.19 16.01
C ILE A 109 -4.10 -1.09 16.81
N LEU A 110 -5.42 -0.90 16.68
CA LEU A 110 -6.42 -1.75 17.34
C LEU A 110 -6.32 -3.21 16.88
N GLN A 111 -6.17 -3.44 15.57
CA GLN A 111 -6.04 -4.79 15.01
C GLN A 111 -4.75 -5.48 15.46
N THR A 112 -3.62 -4.77 15.46
CA THR A 112 -2.34 -5.29 15.98
C THR A 112 -2.42 -5.62 17.48
N LEU A 113 -3.24 -4.90 18.24
CA LEU A 113 -3.54 -5.21 19.65
C LEU A 113 -4.59 -6.31 19.83
N GLU A 114 -5.04 -6.94 18.74
CA GLU A 114 -6.08 -7.98 18.73
C GLU A 114 -7.42 -7.50 19.33
N VAL A 115 -7.75 -6.21 19.16
CA VAL A 115 -9.05 -5.67 19.56
C VAL A 115 -10.11 -6.09 18.54
N GLU A 116 -11.16 -6.75 19.01
CA GLU A 116 -12.31 -7.12 18.19
C GLU A 116 -12.99 -5.87 17.60
N PRO A 117 -13.31 -5.86 16.30
CA PRO A 117 -14.05 -4.76 15.68
C PRO A 117 -15.36 -4.45 16.38
N GLU A 118 -15.81 -3.19 16.27
CA GLU A 118 -17.08 -2.70 16.82
C GLU A 118 -17.19 -2.81 18.35
N THR A 119 -16.10 -3.17 19.03
CA THR A 119 -16.02 -3.28 20.48
C THR A 119 -15.32 -2.06 21.07
N LYS A 120 -16.04 -1.31 21.90
CA LYS A 120 -15.46 -0.20 22.66
C LYS A 120 -14.37 -0.71 23.60
N THR A 121 -13.15 -0.24 23.40
CA THR A 121 -11.96 -0.64 24.17
C THR A 121 -11.20 0.60 24.64
N THR A 122 -10.75 0.61 25.89
CA THR A 122 -9.90 1.68 26.40
C THR A 122 -8.43 1.37 26.09
N LEU A 123 -7.75 2.29 25.39
CA LEU A 123 -6.30 2.28 25.19
C LEU A 123 -5.61 3.18 26.21
N ASP A 124 -4.50 2.71 26.76
CA ASP A 124 -3.53 3.54 27.47
C ASP A 124 -2.47 4.04 26.46
N VAL A 125 -2.22 5.35 26.45
CA VAL A 125 -1.24 6.01 25.58
C VAL A 125 -0.18 6.73 26.42
N LYS A 126 1.10 6.55 26.09
CA LYS A 126 2.21 7.32 26.69
C LYS A 126 3.26 7.68 25.64
N VAL A 127 4.12 8.63 25.99
CA VAL A 127 5.31 9.00 25.23
C VAL A 127 6.55 8.80 26.09
N GLU A 128 7.59 8.21 25.49
CA GLU A 128 8.93 8.18 26.06
C GLU A 128 9.87 9.03 25.20
N GLY A 129 10.68 9.87 25.84
CA GLY A 129 11.76 10.60 25.19
C GLY A 129 13.10 9.91 25.47
N ILE A 130 13.81 9.56 24.41
CA ILE A 130 15.06 8.81 24.40
C ILE A 130 16.20 9.76 24.04
N ILE A 131 17.32 9.67 24.77
CA ILE A 131 18.55 10.41 24.45
C ILE A 131 19.69 9.41 24.26
N GLY A 132 20.49 9.64 23.21
CA GLY A 132 21.64 8.79 22.92
C GLY A 132 21.19 7.40 22.49
N THR A 133 21.97 6.37 22.81
CA THR A 133 21.74 5.07 22.18
C THR A 133 20.46 4.38 22.62
N PHE A 134 20.01 4.43 23.89
CA PHE A 134 18.70 3.89 24.34
C PHE A 134 18.33 4.35 25.78
N GLU A 135 18.76 5.54 26.22
CA GLU A 135 18.44 6.00 27.58
C GLU A 135 17.07 6.69 27.59
N ILE A 136 16.06 6.06 28.22
CA ILE A 136 14.77 6.71 28.48
C ILE A 136 15.02 7.86 29.45
N ALA A 137 14.97 9.07 28.93
CA ALA A 137 15.31 10.30 29.64
C ALA A 137 14.08 11.02 30.20
N ALA A 138 12.90 10.82 29.61
CA ALA A 138 11.64 11.36 30.09
C ALA A 138 10.47 10.44 29.72
N VAL A 139 9.44 10.40 30.57
CA VAL A 139 8.21 9.65 30.34
C VAL A 139 7.02 10.57 30.60
N SER A 140 5.94 10.42 29.83
CA SER A 140 4.71 11.17 30.00
C SER A 140 3.80 10.62 31.11
N ASN A 141 2.77 11.39 31.46
CA ASN A 141 1.53 10.81 32.00
C ASN A 141 0.87 9.86 30.99
N THR A 142 0.08 8.91 31.49
CA THR A 142 -0.74 8.04 30.64
C THR A 142 -2.07 8.74 30.34
N ASN A 143 -2.45 8.83 29.07
CA ASN A 143 -3.79 9.20 28.64
C ASN A 143 -4.60 7.93 28.35
N ALA A 144 -5.82 7.86 28.89
CA ALA A 144 -6.76 6.79 28.56
C ALA A 144 -7.73 7.30 27.49
N ILE A 145 -7.87 6.57 26.39
CA ILE A 145 -8.74 6.92 25.27
C ILE A 145 -9.65 5.74 24.98
N ASP A 146 -10.96 5.98 25.01
CA ASP A 146 -11.94 4.98 24.59
C ASP A 146 -12.04 4.97 23.06
N VAL A 147 -11.78 3.84 22.42
CA VAL A 147 -11.81 3.72 20.95
C VAL A 147 -12.66 2.52 20.54
N THR A 148 -13.49 2.71 19.52
CA THR A 148 -14.22 1.62 18.83
C THR A 148 -13.72 1.56 17.39
N GLY A 149 -13.10 0.45 17.00
CA GLY A 149 -12.59 0.22 15.64
C GLY A 149 -13.65 -0.38 14.70
N TYR A 150 -13.30 -0.48 13.42
CA TYR A 150 -14.14 -1.10 12.37
C TYR A 150 -13.45 -2.32 11.76
N ALA A 151 -14.25 -3.25 11.22
CA ALA A 151 -13.73 -4.39 10.48
C ALA A 151 -13.33 -3.97 9.07
N ASN A 152 -12.20 -4.50 8.56
CA ASN A 152 -11.75 -4.19 7.21
C ASN A 152 -12.54 -4.90 6.10
N ILE A 153 -13.55 -5.71 6.43
CA ILE A 153 -14.32 -6.52 5.48
C ILE A 153 -15.26 -5.66 4.63
N LEU A 154 -15.29 -5.90 3.32
CA LEU A 154 -16.30 -5.30 2.43
C LEU A 154 -17.64 -6.03 2.43
N ASP A 155 -18.72 -5.26 2.51
CA ASP A 155 -20.08 -5.77 2.31
C ASP A 155 -20.48 -5.71 0.83
N LEU A 156 -20.28 -6.83 0.13
CA LEU A 156 -20.62 -7.02 -1.29
C LEU A 156 -22.12 -7.27 -1.55
N SER A 157 -23.02 -7.05 -0.57
CA SER A 157 -24.47 -7.25 -0.74
C SER A 157 -25.19 -6.08 -1.45
N SER A 158 -24.45 -5.14 -2.01
CA SER A 158 -25.01 -4.08 -2.86
C SER A 158 -25.52 -4.65 -4.18
N ASP A 159 -26.58 -4.05 -4.70
CA ASP A 159 -27.10 -4.27 -6.06
C ASP A 159 -26.56 -3.25 -7.07
N TRP A 160 -25.71 -2.30 -6.63
CA TRP A 160 -25.08 -1.30 -7.49
C TRP A 160 -23.77 -1.79 -8.09
N GLY A 161 -23.52 -1.36 -9.32
CA GLY A 161 -22.35 -1.73 -10.08
C GLY A 161 -21.83 -0.60 -10.98
N LEU A 162 -20.54 -0.69 -11.34
CA LEU A 162 -19.84 0.20 -12.24
C LEU A 162 -19.52 -0.54 -13.55
N VAL A 163 -19.89 0.04 -14.69
CA VAL A 163 -19.77 -0.56 -16.02
C VAL A 163 -19.21 0.46 -17.01
N GLY A 164 -18.53 0.03 -18.06
CA GLY A 164 -18.14 0.93 -19.15
C GLY A 164 -16.87 0.53 -19.87
N SER A 165 -16.51 1.26 -20.93
CA SER A 165 -15.33 0.96 -21.74
C SER A 165 -14.01 1.05 -20.97
N ALA A 166 -13.99 1.79 -19.86
CA ALA A 166 -12.84 1.86 -18.96
C ALA A 166 -12.73 0.66 -18.00
N THR A 167 -13.80 -0.10 -17.80
CA THR A 167 -13.81 -1.25 -16.89
C THR A 167 -13.25 -2.50 -17.56
N VAL A 168 -12.83 -3.48 -16.75
CA VAL A 168 -12.32 -4.77 -17.25
C VAL A 168 -13.37 -5.57 -18.05
N ASN A 169 -14.66 -5.35 -17.77
CA ASN A 169 -15.78 -6.10 -18.35
C ASN A 169 -16.50 -5.35 -19.49
N GLY A 170 -16.13 -4.10 -19.79
CA GLY A 170 -16.75 -3.31 -20.84
C GLY A 170 -18.23 -2.96 -20.58
N TRP A 171 -18.97 -2.62 -21.63
CA TRP A 171 -20.41 -2.27 -21.54
C TRP A 171 -21.35 -3.47 -21.42
N ASP A 172 -20.92 -4.62 -21.95
CA ASP A 172 -21.75 -5.82 -22.10
C ASP A 172 -21.43 -6.92 -21.07
N GLY A 173 -20.37 -6.73 -20.27
CA GLY A 173 -20.00 -7.65 -19.20
C GLY A 173 -20.70 -7.34 -17.86
N PRO A 174 -20.45 -8.17 -16.84
CA PRO A 174 -20.96 -7.93 -15.50
C PRO A 174 -20.33 -6.69 -14.87
N ASP A 175 -21.08 -5.99 -14.05
CA ASP A 175 -20.60 -4.79 -13.37
C ASP A 175 -19.48 -5.09 -12.38
N MET A 176 -18.58 -4.12 -12.21
CA MET A 176 -17.68 -4.08 -11.06
C MET A 176 -18.51 -3.72 -9.82
N PRO A 177 -18.46 -4.50 -8.73
CA PRO A 177 -19.38 -4.33 -7.62
C PRO A 177 -19.07 -3.06 -6.83
N PHE A 178 -20.13 -2.36 -6.41
CA PHE A 178 -20.05 -1.47 -5.26
C PHE A 178 -20.24 -2.27 -3.97
N TYR A 179 -19.57 -1.88 -2.90
CA TYR A 179 -19.80 -2.37 -1.55
C TYR A 179 -20.59 -1.33 -0.73
N LYS A 180 -21.35 -1.82 0.24
CA LYS A 180 -22.02 -0.95 1.22
C LYS A 180 -21.00 -0.35 2.19
N THR A 181 -21.30 0.85 2.65
CA THR A 181 -20.59 1.50 3.77
C THR A 181 -21.48 1.49 5.02
N SER A 182 -20.96 1.96 6.16
CA SER A 182 -21.78 2.19 7.36
C SER A 182 -22.83 3.28 7.15
N ASP A 183 -22.58 4.21 6.23
CA ASP A 183 -23.51 5.28 5.89
C ASP A 183 -24.61 4.79 4.95
N GLN A 184 -25.84 5.14 5.31
CA GLN A 184 -26.99 4.83 4.48
C GLN A 184 -26.85 5.51 3.11
N ASP A 185 -27.16 4.76 2.05
CA ASP A 185 -27.14 5.23 0.67
C ASP A 185 -25.76 5.62 0.12
N ILE A 186 -24.67 5.36 0.87
CA ILE A 186 -23.29 5.54 0.41
C ILE A 186 -22.67 4.18 0.12
N PHE A 187 -22.12 4.08 -1.09
CA PHE A 187 -21.44 2.91 -1.58
C PHE A 187 -20.07 3.30 -2.09
N ALA A 188 -19.13 2.37 -2.10
CA ALA A 188 -17.89 2.60 -2.81
C ALA A 188 -17.43 1.37 -3.62
N ALA A 189 -16.53 1.58 -4.57
CA ALA A 189 -15.97 0.55 -5.43
C ALA A 189 -14.47 0.79 -5.58
N TYR A 190 -13.65 -0.25 -5.41
CA TYR A 190 -12.22 -0.20 -5.69
C TYR A 190 -11.99 -0.82 -7.08
N VAL A 191 -11.49 -0.03 -8.02
CA VAL A 191 -11.43 -0.41 -9.42
C VAL A 191 -10.13 0.03 -10.08
N THR A 192 -9.58 -0.84 -10.92
CA THR A 192 -8.57 -0.47 -11.91
C THR A 192 -9.28 -0.15 -13.22
N LEU A 193 -9.12 1.08 -13.71
CA LEU A 193 -9.74 1.59 -14.92
C LEU A 193 -8.69 1.85 -16.01
N MET A 194 -9.13 1.76 -17.26
CA MET A 194 -8.42 2.26 -18.45
C MET A 194 -8.95 3.66 -18.83
N ASP A 195 -8.29 4.34 -19.77
CA ASP A 195 -8.86 5.53 -20.40
C ASP A 195 -10.19 5.16 -21.07
N GLY A 196 -11.26 5.88 -20.76
CA GLY A 196 -12.57 5.58 -21.32
C GLY A 196 -13.73 6.20 -20.56
N GLU A 197 -14.85 5.49 -20.57
CA GLU A 197 -16.13 5.94 -20.02
C GLU A 197 -16.69 4.90 -19.05
N ILE A 198 -17.44 5.37 -18.04
CA ILE A 198 -18.16 4.55 -17.06
C ILE A 198 -19.59 5.04 -16.84
N LYS A 199 -20.42 4.15 -16.30
CA LYS A 199 -21.74 4.41 -15.70
C LYS A 199 -21.92 3.63 -14.41
N ILE A 200 -22.84 4.09 -13.58
CA ILE A 200 -23.31 3.38 -12.39
C ILE A 200 -24.69 2.82 -12.71
N ARG A 201 -24.93 1.54 -12.47
CA ARG A 201 -26.25 0.92 -12.70
C ARG A 201 -26.61 -0.07 -11.61
N GLN A 202 -27.89 -0.35 -11.47
CA GLN A 202 -28.44 -1.31 -10.51
C GLN A 202 -28.72 -2.64 -11.19
N ASP A 203 -28.59 -3.74 -10.45
CA ASP A 203 -29.00 -5.09 -10.84
C ASP A 203 -28.31 -5.62 -12.13
N ASN A 204 -27.14 -5.07 -12.48
CA ASN A 204 -26.48 -5.36 -13.76
C ASN A 204 -27.42 -5.13 -14.97
N SER A 205 -28.33 -4.15 -14.84
CA SER A 205 -29.38 -3.82 -15.82
C SER A 205 -29.37 -2.34 -16.17
N TRP A 206 -29.83 -2.01 -17.37
CA TRP A 206 -29.98 -0.62 -17.83
C TRP A 206 -31.27 0.04 -17.32
N ASP A 207 -32.14 -0.68 -16.60
CA ASP A 207 -33.42 -0.14 -16.11
C ASP A 207 -33.23 1.03 -15.13
N VAL A 208 -32.24 0.94 -14.25
CA VAL A 208 -31.84 2.00 -13.32
C VAL A 208 -30.35 2.25 -13.51
N ASN A 209 -30.01 3.34 -14.20
CA ASN A 209 -28.63 3.74 -14.44
C ASN A 209 -28.46 5.25 -14.30
N TYR A 210 -27.26 5.66 -13.90
CA TYR A 210 -26.87 7.03 -13.66
C TYR A 210 -25.61 7.38 -14.45
N GLY A 211 -25.56 8.63 -14.89
CA GLY A 211 -24.42 9.28 -15.53
C GLY A 211 -24.36 10.75 -15.09
N ASP A 212 -23.43 11.53 -15.64
CA ASP A 212 -23.22 12.94 -15.27
C ASP A 212 -23.28 13.82 -16.53
N THR A 213 -24.45 14.45 -16.70
CA THR A 213 -24.72 15.33 -17.83
C THR A 213 -24.22 16.74 -17.53
N GLY A 214 -23.02 17.04 -18.02
CA GLY A 214 -22.37 18.34 -17.78
C GLY A 214 -21.08 18.23 -16.97
N ALA A 215 -20.74 17.03 -16.49
CA ALA A 215 -19.53 16.74 -15.74
C ALA A 215 -19.40 17.62 -14.49
N ASP A 216 -20.50 17.79 -13.76
CA ASP A 216 -20.57 18.66 -12.57
C ASP A 216 -20.54 17.90 -11.24
N GLY A 217 -20.41 16.57 -11.28
CA GLY A 217 -20.35 15.69 -10.13
C GLY A 217 -21.72 15.27 -9.60
N THR A 218 -22.82 15.70 -10.24
CA THR A 218 -24.17 15.26 -9.94
C THR A 218 -24.65 14.20 -10.93
N LEU A 219 -25.45 13.26 -10.44
CA LEU A 219 -25.88 12.10 -11.20
C LEU A 219 -27.33 12.26 -11.66
N GLU A 220 -27.57 12.12 -12.96
CA GLU A 220 -28.92 12.04 -13.52
C GLU A 220 -29.30 10.61 -13.93
N PRO A 221 -30.57 10.21 -13.72
CA PRO A 221 -31.11 9.00 -14.33
C PRO A 221 -30.91 9.03 -15.84
N GLY A 222 -30.12 8.07 -16.35
CA GLY A 222 -29.80 7.97 -17.77
C GLY A 222 -28.89 9.08 -18.32
N GLY A 223 -28.18 9.83 -17.47
CA GLY A 223 -27.26 10.89 -17.87
C GLY A 223 -26.12 10.45 -18.78
N ASP A 224 -25.30 11.41 -19.23
CA ASP A 224 -24.14 11.16 -20.08
C ASP A 224 -23.09 10.27 -19.39
N ASN A 225 -22.29 9.55 -20.16
CA ASN A 225 -21.24 8.69 -19.60
C ASN A 225 -20.17 9.52 -18.89
N ILE A 226 -19.66 9.01 -17.77
CA ILE A 226 -18.59 9.66 -17.00
C ILE A 226 -17.24 9.29 -17.63
N ILE A 227 -16.48 10.29 -18.07
CA ILE A 227 -15.14 10.09 -18.65
C ILE A 227 -14.12 9.89 -17.53
N VAL A 228 -13.28 8.86 -17.65
CA VAL A 228 -12.22 8.52 -16.71
C VAL A 228 -10.90 8.27 -17.43
N THR A 229 -9.80 8.43 -16.70
CA THR A 229 -8.44 8.09 -17.16
C THR A 229 -8.00 6.76 -16.56
N ALA A 230 -6.95 6.18 -17.13
CA ALA A 230 -6.34 4.98 -16.61
C ALA A 230 -5.76 5.19 -15.20
N GLY A 231 -6.03 4.25 -14.30
CA GLY A 231 -5.56 4.30 -12.92
C GLY A 231 -6.35 3.39 -11.99
N THR A 232 -5.91 3.30 -10.73
CA THR A 232 -6.64 2.59 -9.68
C THR A 232 -7.31 3.61 -8.76
N TYR A 233 -8.60 3.43 -8.55
CA TYR A 233 -9.46 4.40 -7.89
C TYR A 233 -10.33 3.75 -6.83
N LYS A 234 -10.70 4.57 -5.85
CA LYS A 234 -11.93 4.40 -5.08
C LYS A 234 -12.98 5.30 -5.70
N VAL A 235 -14.09 4.71 -6.12
CA VAL A 235 -15.26 5.43 -6.61
C VAL A 235 -16.29 5.43 -5.50
N THR A 236 -16.73 6.59 -5.03
CA THR A 236 -17.80 6.71 -4.04
C THR A 236 -19.08 7.15 -4.74
N PHE A 237 -20.18 6.47 -4.46
CA PHE A 237 -21.51 6.77 -4.98
C PHE A 237 -22.46 7.04 -3.82
N ASN A 238 -23.06 8.22 -3.80
CA ASN A 238 -24.08 8.59 -2.82
C ASN A 238 -25.45 8.62 -3.52
N TYR A 239 -26.25 7.58 -3.30
CA TYR A 239 -27.58 7.45 -3.89
C TYR A 239 -28.58 8.44 -3.31
N GLY A 240 -28.44 8.82 -2.04
CA GLY A 240 -29.35 9.75 -1.36
C GLY A 240 -29.25 11.19 -1.89
N THR A 241 -28.05 11.59 -2.31
CA THR A 241 -27.79 12.94 -2.87
C THR A 241 -27.55 12.94 -4.38
N LEU A 242 -27.42 11.75 -4.99
CA LEU A 242 -27.08 11.56 -6.40
C LEU A 242 -25.80 12.28 -6.77
N THR A 243 -24.72 11.99 -6.05
CA THR A 243 -23.37 12.50 -6.34
C THR A 243 -22.38 11.36 -6.36
N TYR A 244 -21.23 11.59 -6.99
CA TYR A 244 -20.12 10.65 -6.96
C TYR A 244 -18.77 11.35 -6.80
N SER A 245 -17.77 10.58 -6.37
CA SER A 245 -16.37 10.98 -6.40
C SER A 245 -15.50 9.86 -6.94
N ILE A 246 -14.40 10.22 -7.58
CA ILE A 246 -13.37 9.29 -8.07
C ILE A 246 -12.04 9.79 -7.54
N GLU A 247 -11.46 9.07 -6.60
CA GLU A 247 -10.20 9.43 -5.96
C GLU A 247 -9.14 8.35 -6.21
N PRO A 248 -7.87 8.72 -6.46
CA PRO A 248 -6.80 7.73 -6.55
C PRO A 248 -6.74 6.89 -5.28
N TYR A 249 -6.77 5.57 -5.44
CA TYR A 249 -6.63 4.62 -4.36
C TYR A 249 -5.84 3.44 -4.87
N THR A 250 -4.54 3.46 -4.64
CA THR A 250 -3.60 2.44 -5.11
C THR A 250 -2.76 1.94 -3.96
N TRP A 251 -2.51 0.64 -3.95
CA TRP A 251 -1.41 0.04 -3.22
C TRP A 251 -0.33 -0.37 -4.21
N GLY A 252 0.92 -0.28 -3.81
CA GLY A 252 2.03 -0.65 -4.66
C GLY A 252 3.27 -1.05 -3.90
N LEU A 253 4.23 -1.61 -4.63
CA LEU A 253 5.53 -2.03 -4.11
C LEU A 253 6.57 -0.95 -4.38
N VAL A 254 7.34 -0.61 -3.36
CA VAL A 254 8.49 0.32 -3.43
C VAL A 254 9.71 -0.33 -2.79
N GLY A 255 10.91 -0.04 -3.28
CA GLY A 255 12.16 -0.52 -2.66
C GLY A 255 13.22 -0.98 -3.64
N SER A 256 14.40 -1.33 -3.13
CA SER A 256 15.56 -1.74 -3.95
C SER A 256 15.34 -3.03 -4.75
N ALA A 257 14.38 -3.88 -4.34
CA ALA A 257 13.95 -5.06 -5.09
C ALA A 257 13.01 -4.73 -6.28
N THR A 258 12.44 -3.52 -6.31
CA THR A 258 11.44 -3.10 -7.29
C THR A 258 12.07 -2.38 -8.48
N THR A 259 11.35 -2.29 -9.59
CA THR A 259 11.85 -1.69 -10.85
C THR A 259 12.30 -0.23 -10.67
N ASN A 260 11.65 0.52 -9.78
CA ASN A 260 11.81 1.96 -9.64
C ASN A 260 12.56 2.39 -8.36
N GLY A 261 13.00 1.45 -7.52
CA GLY A 261 13.73 1.75 -6.30
C GLY A 261 12.86 2.42 -5.22
N TRP A 262 13.50 3.16 -4.31
CA TRP A 262 12.84 3.89 -3.21
C TRP A 262 12.23 5.23 -3.63
N ASP A 263 12.76 5.85 -4.68
CA ASP A 263 12.45 7.22 -5.09
C ASP A 263 11.47 7.31 -6.28
N GLY A 264 11.21 6.19 -6.94
CA GLY A 264 10.31 6.16 -8.09
C GLY A 264 8.87 5.80 -7.73
N PRO A 265 7.96 5.83 -8.73
CA PRO A 265 6.59 5.41 -8.52
C PRO A 265 6.54 3.92 -8.20
N ASP A 266 5.58 3.53 -7.37
CA ASP A 266 5.36 2.17 -6.93
C ASP A 266 5.05 1.26 -8.13
N MET A 267 5.42 -0.01 -8.03
CA MET A 267 4.85 -1.04 -8.89
C MET A 267 3.40 -1.29 -8.42
N PRO A 268 2.38 -0.92 -9.20
CA PRO A 268 1.01 -0.91 -8.70
C PRO A 268 0.45 -2.32 -8.52
N LEU A 269 -0.34 -2.51 -7.47
CA LEU A 269 -1.20 -3.67 -7.27
C LEU A 269 -2.58 -3.40 -7.87
N SER A 270 -3.24 -4.46 -8.32
CA SER A 270 -4.64 -4.42 -8.75
C SER A 270 -5.53 -5.00 -7.65
N TYR A 271 -6.68 -4.39 -7.45
CA TYR A 271 -7.66 -4.90 -6.48
C TYR A 271 -8.42 -6.11 -7.06
N ASP A 272 -8.50 -7.19 -6.29
CA ASP A 272 -9.29 -8.39 -6.56
C ASP A 272 -10.56 -8.39 -5.68
N PRO A 273 -11.72 -8.03 -6.24
CA PRO A 273 -12.98 -7.97 -5.50
C PRO A 273 -13.51 -9.35 -5.09
N THR A 274 -12.99 -10.44 -5.66
CA THR A 274 -13.46 -11.80 -5.32
C THR A 274 -12.86 -12.32 -4.02
N SER A 275 -11.67 -11.83 -3.67
CA SER A 275 -10.94 -12.20 -2.45
C SER A 275 -10.72 -11.04 -1.49
N ASP A 276 -11.14 -9.83 -1.84
CA ASP A 276 -10.93 -8.59 -1.09
C ASP A 276 -9.45 -8.31 -0.79
N GLN A 277 -8.61 -8.41 -1.81
CA GLN A 277 -7.16 -8.34 -1.70
C GLN A 277 -6.53 -7.55 -2.83
N TRP A 278 -5.31 -7.06 -2.59
CA TRP A 278 -4.49 -6.36 -3.58
C TRP A 278 -3.43 -7.31 -4.12
N ARG A 279 -3.36 -7.47 -5.44
CA ARG A 279 -2.52 -8.48 -6.08
C ARG A 279 -1.77 -7.94 -7.28
N ALA A 280 -0.58 -8.47 -7.52
CA ALA A 280 0.14 -8.25 -8.77
C ALA A 280 1.08 -9.40 -9.08
N ILE A 281 1.34 -9.60 -10.37
CA ILE A 281 2.47 -10.40 -10.81
C ILE A 281 3.61 -9.45 -11.12
N VAL A 282 4.73 -9.63 -10.43
CA VAL A 282 5.89 -8.75 -10.54
C VAL A 282 7.17 -9.56 -10.68
N ARG A 283 8.14 -8.96 -11.35
CA ARG A 283 9.53 -9.42 -11.31
C ARG A 283 10.29 -8.55 -10.32
N LEU A 284 10.87 -9.18 -9.30
CA LEU A 284 11.68 -8.52 -8.28
C LEU A 284 13.13 -8.95 -8.38
N THR A 285 14.05 -8.06 -8.02
CA THR A 285 15.47 -8.37 -7.82
C THR A 285 15.76 -8.67 -6.35
N GLU A 286 16.94 -9.22 -6.06
CA GLU A 286 17.40 -9.34 -4.67
C GLU A 286 17.49 -7.94 -4.05
N GLY A 287 16.90 -7.76 -2.87
CA GLY A 287 16.86 -6.48 -2.19
C GLY A 287 15.76 -6.39 -1.14
N GLU A 288 15.22 -5.19 -0.98
CA GLU A 288 14.21 -4.83 0.01
C GLU A 288 12.99 -4.21 -0.66
N MET A 289 11.82 -4.38 -0.05
CA MET A 289 10.58 -3.73 -0.46
C MET A 289 9.71 -3.30 0.73
N LYS A 290 8.73 -2.45 0.45
CA LYS A 290 7.59 -2.12 1.30
C LYS A 290 6.31 -2.00 0.46
N PHE A 291 5.16 -2.10 1.12
CA PHE A 291 3.89 -1.72 0.53
C PHE A 291 3.60 -0.26 0.85
N ARG A 292 3.20 0.52 -0.15
CA ARG A 292 2.94 1.95 0.02
C ARG A 292 1.60 2.30 -0.61
N ARG A 293 0.79 3.09 0.10
CA ARG A 293 -0.50 3.57 -0.44
C ARG A 293 -0.28 4.88 -1.17
N ASN A 294 -0.89 5.02 -2.34
CA ASN A 294 -0.91 6.26 -3.13
C ASN A 294 0.47 6.86 -3.45
N ASN A 295 1.54 6.04 -3.53
CA ASN A 295 2.91 6.51 -3.68
C ASN A 295 3.36 7.48 -2.55
N ASP A 296 2.70 7.44 -1.40
CA ASP A 296 2.91 8.36 -0.28
C ASP A 296 3.40 7.62 0.97
N TRP A 297 4.39 8.20 1.63
CA TRP A 297 4.98 7.59 2.83
C TRP A 297 4.11 7.71 4.08
N SER A 298 3.04 8.51 4.05
CA SER A 298 2.13 8.71 5.18
C SER A 298 1.49 7.40 5.65
N PHE A 299 1.28 6.45 4.73
CA PHE A 299 0.74 5.14 5.07
C PHE A 299 1.41 4.04 4.24
N ASN A 300 2.17 3.21 4.92
CA ASN A 300 2.97 2.15 4.33
C ASN A 300 3.11 0.98 5.30
N TYR A 301 3.28 -0.22 4.76
CA TYR A 301 3.49 -1.44 5.54
C TYR A 301 4.88 -2.03 5.28
N GLY A 302 5.47 -2.51 6.36
CA GLY A 302 6.64 -3.38 6.39
C GLY A 302 6.35 -4.68 7.15
N ASP A 303 7.40 -5.39 7.55
CA ASP A 303 7.34 -6.61 8.36
C ASP A 303 8.44 -6.58 9.43
N THR A 304 8.09 -6.08 10.62
CA THR A 304 9.01 -6.06 11.76
C THR A 304 8.98 -7.41 12.44
N GLY A 305 10.08 -8.16 12.30
CA GLY A 305 10.21 -9.51 12.85
C GLY A 305 10.25 -10.60 11.78
N ALA A 306 9.97 -10.25 10.52
CA ALA A 306 10.00 -11.15 9.37
C ALA A 306 9.07 -12.36 9.56
N ASP A 307 7.86 -12.11 10.05
CA ASP A 307 6.87 -13.14 10.37
C ASP A 307 5.70 -13.23 9.36
N GLY A 308 5.70 -12.37 8.34
CA GLY A 308 4.68 -12.30 7.30
C GLY A 308 3.47 -11.43 7.66
N SER A 309 3.47 -10.80 8.84
CA SER A 309 2.47 -9.83 9.26
C SER A 309 2.83 -8.42 8.80
N LEU A 310 1.83 -7.60 8.52
CA LEU A 310 2.00 -6.23 8.09
C LEU A 310 2.02 -5.28 9.28
N ASP A 311 3.11 -4.55 9.42
CA ASP A 311 3.27 -3.50 10.42
C ASP A 311 3.21 -2.13 9.76
N ASP A 312 2.26 -1.29 10.19
CA ASP A 312 2.20 0.11 9.75
C ASP A 312 3.49 0.83 10.16
N GLY A 313 4.25 1.26 9.17
CA GLY A 313 5.57 1.84 9.33
C GLY A 313 6.70 0.85 9.66
N GLY A 314 6.46 -0.47 9.64
CA GLY A 314 7.44 -1.51 10.06
C GLY A 314 8.68 -1.66 9.18
N ASP A 315 9.53 -2.64 9.50
CA ASP A 315 10.82 -2.85 8.83
C ASP A 315 10.68 -3.25 7.34
N ASN A 316 11.73 -3.03 6.56
CA ASN A 316 11.74 -3.43 5.15
C ASN A 316 11.61 -4.96 4.99
N ILE A 317 10.84 -5.38 3.99
CA ILE A 317 10.68 -6.79 3.62
C ILE A 317 11.83 -7.22 2.72
N LEU A 318 12.56 -8.28 3.09
CA LEU A 318 13.63 -8.85 2.28
C LEU A 318 13.06 -9.71 1.14
N VAL A 319 13.67 -9.59 -0.05
CA VAL A 319 13.20 -10.25 -1.28
C VAL A 319 14.37 -10.93 -1.99
N GLU A 320 14.15 -12.18 -2.43
CA GLU A 320 15.04 -12.89 -3.36
C GLU A 320 14.65 -12.58 -4.82
N ALA A 321 15.61 -12.63 -5.75
CA ALA A 321 15.33 -12.36 -7.16
C ALA A 321 14.40 -13.43 -7.77
N GLY A 322 13.30 -13.02 -8.39
CA GLY A 322 12.31 -13.95 -8.94
C GLY A 322 11.09 -13.26 -9.56
N ASN A 323 10.19 -14.07 -10.13
CA ASN A 323 8.84 -13.64 -10.46
C ASN A 323 7.92 -14.07 -9.33
N TYR A 324 7.03 -13.19 -8.89
CA TYR A 324 6.14 -13.46 -7.76
C TYR A 324 4.70 -13.08 -8.09
N LEU A 325 3.75 -13.88 -7.63
CA LEU A 325 2.42 -13.40 -7.27
C LEU A 325 2.54 -12.76 -5.90
N VAL A 326 2.39 -11.45 -5.85
CA VAL A 326 2.35 -10.69 -4.61
C VAL A 326 0.90 -10.51 -4.20
N THR A 327 0.59 -10.83 -2.95
CA THR A 327 -0.73 -10.60 -2.34
C THR A 327 -0.57 -9.73 -1.11
N LEU A 328 -1.37 -8.69 -1.01
CA LEU A 328 -1.52 -7.81 0.15
C LEU A 328 -2.96 -7.96 0.67
N ASN A 329 -3.09 -8.41 1.92
CA ASN A 329 -4.37 -8.60 2.59
C ASN A 329 -4.46 -7.67 3.80
N LEU A 330 -5.30 -6.64 3.67
CA LEU A 330 -5.51 -5.64 4.72
C LEU A 330 -6.57 -6.06 5.75
N ASN A 331 -7.30 -7.15 5.50
CA ASN A 331 -8.27 -7.69 6.44
C ASN A 331 -7.59 -8.42 7.59
N ASP A 332 -6.57 -9.20 7.25
CA ASP A 332 -5.82 -10.03 8.20
C ASP A 332 -4.43 -9.45 8.50
N LEU A 333 -4.12 -8.28 7.95
CA LEU A 333 -2.80 -7.63 8.00
C LEU A 333 -1.65 -8.59 7.69
N ASN A 334 -1.70 -9.25 6.53
CA ASN A 334 -0.64 -10.15 6.06
C ASN A 334 -0.35 -9.97 4.57
N TYR A 335 0.80 -10.51 4.14
CA TYR A 335 1.18 -10.54 2.73
C TYR A 335 1.78 -11.89 2.32
N SER A 336 1.82 -12.16 1.02
CA SER A 336 2.54 -13.30 0.47
C SER A 336 3.37 -12.92 -0.78
N LEU A 337 4.50 -13.61 -0.93
CA LEU A 337 5.36 -13.60 -2.12
C LEU A 337 5.44 -15.03 -2.66
N GLU A 338 4.52 -15.39 -3.54
CA GLU A 338 4.45 -16.75 -4.11
C GLU A 338 5.25 -16.83 -5.42
N PRO A 339 6.30 -17.66 -5.52
CA PRO A 339 7.11 -17.76 -6.73
C PRO A 339 6.30 -18.24 -7.95
N ILE A 340 6.50 -17.59 -9.09
CA ILE A 340 5.94 -17.97 -10.39
C ILE A 340 7.03 -18.56 -11.27
N GLU A 341 6.98 -19.88 -11.44
CA GLU A 341 7.93 -20.63 -12.27
C GLU A 341 7.77 -20.37 -13.77
N LYS A 342 6.55 -20.03 -14.21
CA LYS A 342 6.21 -19.81 -15.63
C LYS A 342 5.36 -18.55 -15.78
N LEU A 343 6.04 -17.43 -16.00
CA LEU A 343 5.39 -16.17 -16.32
C LEU A 343 5.03 -16.13 -17.80
N TRP A 344 3.75 -16.24 -18.13
CA TRP A 344 3.31 -16.33 -19.52
C TRP A 344 3.16 -14.96 -20.19
N GLY A 345 3.47 -14.91 -21.49
CA GLY A 345 3.33 -13.71 -22.29
C GLY A 345 3.12 -14.00 -23.78
N LEU A 346 2.75 -12.95 -24.52
CA LEU A 346 2.61 -12.98 -25.98
C LEU A 346 3.88 -12.44 -26.67
N VAL A 347 4.34 -13.15 -27.70
CA VAL A 347 5.48 -12.74 -28.55
C VAL A 347 5.13 -12.91 -30.02
N GLY A 348 5.60 -12.03 -30.90
CA GLY A 348 5.39 -12.14 -32.34
C GLY A 348 5.27 -10.80 -33.06
N ASP A 349 5.28 -10.80 -34.38
CA ASP A 349 5.15 -9.58 -35.20
C ASP A 349 3.76 -8.95 -35.12
N ALA A 350 2.76 -9.69 -34.63
CA ALA A 350 1.46 -9.13 -34.25
C ALA A 350 1.48 -8.38 -32.90
N THR A 351 2.47 -8.62 -32.03
CA THR A 351 2.54 -8.04 -30.68
C THR A 351 3.38 -6.76 -30.65
N PRO A 352 3.26 -5.90 -29.62
CA PRO A 352 3.96 -4.61 -29.55
C PRO A 352 5.49 -4.68 -29.70
N ASN A 353 6.10 -5.80 -29.28
CA ASN A 353 7.54 -5.93 -29.16
C ASN A 353 8.18 -6.89 -30.18
N GLY A 354 7.39 -7.49 -31.08
CA GLY A 354 7.92 -8.38 -32.12
C GLY A 354 8.42 -9.73 -31.60
N TRP A 355 9.20 -10.44 -32.42
CA TRP A 355 9.78 -11.75 -32.08
C TRP A 355 11.00 -11.69 -31.16
N ASP A 356 11.72 -10.56 -31.19
CA ASP A 356 13.00 -10.39 -30.49
C ASP A 356 12.91 -9.52 -29.24
N GLY A 357 11.74 -8.93 -28.97
CA GLY A 357 11.50 -8.08 -27.82
C GLY A 357 10.96 -8.83 -26.59
N PRO A 358 10.74 -8.11 -25.48
CA PRO A 358 10.11 -8.69 -24.30
C PRO A 358 8.65 -9.07 -24.57
N ASP A 359 8.21 -10.17 -23.98
CA ASP A 359 6.83 -10.62 -24.09
C ASP A 359 5.85 -9.56 -23.56
N THR A 360 4.67 -9.49 -24.16
CA THR A 360 3.52 -8.84 -23.52
C THR A 360 3.02 -9.77 -22.42
N VAL A 361 3.43 -9.52 -21.19
CA VAL A 361 3.13 -10.37 -20.02
C VAL A 361 1.62 -10.44 -19.79
N MET A 362 1.10 -11.66 -19.60
CA MET A 362 -0.31 -11.92 -19.32
C MET A 362 -0.62 -11.79 -17.82
N ASN A 363 -1.86 -11.43 -17.49
CA ASN A 363 -2.39 -11.49 -16.14
C ASN A 363 -2.81 -12.92 -15.78
N LEU A 364 -2.80 -13.26 -14.49
CA LEU A 364 -3.32 -14.52 -13.99
C LEU A 364 -4.78 -14.34 -13.54
N ASN A 365 -5.62 -15.31 -13.86
CA ASN A 365 -6.96 -15.39 -13.30
C ASN A 365 -6.87 -16.00 -11.88
N TYR A 366 -7.16 -15.21 -10.85
CA TYR A 366 -7.07 -15.66 -9.46
C TYR A 366 -8.17 -16.66 -9.06
N ALA A 367 -9.27 -16.72 -9.81
CA ALA A 367 -10.38 -17.64 -9.56
C ALA A 367 -10.20 -19.01 -10.26
N GLU A 368 -9.34 -19.09 -11.28
CA GLU A 368 -9.16 -20.29 -12.10
C GLU A 368 -7.67 -20.63 -12.25
N GLU A 369 -7.23 -21.67 -11.56
CA GLU A 369 -5.84 -22.13 -11.60
C GLU A 369 -5.39 -22.46 -13.04
N GLY A 370 -4.23 -21.95 -13.42
CA GLY A 370 -3.65 -22.18 -14.75
C GLY A 370 -4.28 -21.35 -15.88
N VAL A 371 -5.18 -20.42 -15.58
CA VAL A 371 -5.80 -19.54 -16.59
C VAL A 371 -5.13 -18.17 -16.57
N TRP A 372 -4.65 -17.74 -17.74
CA TRP A 372 -4.01 -16.44 -17.95
C TRP A 372 -4.81 -15.64 -18.97
N TYR A 373 -4.79 -14.32 -18.86
CA TYR A 373 -5.54 -13.46 -19.76
C TYR A 373 -4.87 -12.12 -20.05
N LEU A 374 -5.25 -11.54 -21.18
CA LEU A 374 -5.03 -10.14 -21.53
C LEU A 374 -6.34 -9.58 -22.02
N ASN A 375 -6.77 -8.45 -21.46
CA ASN A 375 -7.97 -7.75 -21.90
C ASN A 375 -7.57 -6.53 -22.74
N ASN A 376 -8.31 -6.32 -23.82
CA ASN A 376 -8.18 -5.17 -24.71
C ASN A 376 -6.74 -4.93 -25.25
N VAL A 377 -5.99 -6.00 -25.50
CA VAL A 377 -4.63 -5.89 -26.06
C VAL A 377 -4.71 -5.52 -27.54
N THR A 378 -4.01 -4.45 -27.94
CA THR A 378 -3.89 -4.05 -29.35
C THR A 378 -2.86 -4.91 -30.06
N LEU A 379 -3.30 -5.61 -31.09
CA LEU A 379 -2.45 -6.41 -31.97
C LEU A 379 -2.50 -5.89 -33.41
N THR A 380 -1.44 -6.12 -34.17
CA THR A 380 -1.32 -5.78 -35.59
C THR A 380 -1.51 -7.00 -36.49
N ASN A 381 -1.54 -6.82 -37.81
CA ASN A 381 -1.51 -7.95 -38.74
C ASN A 381 -0.17 -8.65 -38.63
N GLY A 382 -0.16 -9.95 -38.33
CA GLY A 382 1.06 -10.72 -38.16
C GLY A 382 0.75 -12.08 -37.57
N ALA A 383 1.71 -12.64 -36.83
CA ALA A 383 1.51 -13.84 -36.04
C ALA A 383 2.03 -13.67 -34.61
N MET A 384 1.58 -14.55 -33.72
CA MET A 384 2.01 -14.59 -32.33
C MET A 384 2.20 -16.02 -31.82
N LYS A 385 2.85 -16.15 -30.67
CA LYS A 385 2.95 -17.35 -29.84
C LYS A 385 2.81 -16.98 -28.36
N PHE A 386 2.48 -17.98 -27.55
CA PHE A 386 2.61 -17.88 -26.09
C PHE A 386 3.98 -18.39 -25.69
N ARG A 387 4.62 -17.71 -24.73
CA ARG A 387 5.95 -18.08 -24.25
C ARG A 387 6.04 -17.87 -22.75
N ALA A 388 6.77 -18.74 -22.06
CA ALA A 388 7.02 -18.60 -20.63
C ALA A 388 8.35 -17.88 -20.39
N ASN A 389 8.38 -17.06 -19.34
CA ASN A 389 9.57 -16.42 -18.78
C ASN A 389 10.35 -15.54 -19.75
N ASN A 390 9.72 -15.03 -20.81
CA ASN A 390 10.42 -14.29 -21.86
C ASN A 390 11.57 -15.09 -22.49
N ASP A 391 11.43 -16.42 -22.54
CA ASP A 391 12.46 -17.36 -23.01
C ASP A 391 11.86 -18.46 -23.89
N TRP A 392 12.58 -18.84 -24.96
CA TRP A 392 12.08 -19.81 -25.94
C TRP A 392 12.01 -21.26 -25.44
N GLY A 393 12.52 -21.56 -24.24
CA GLY A 393 12.54 -22.91 -23.68
C GLY A 393 11.15 -23.56 -23.56
N ILE A 394 10.11 -22.80 -23.25
CA ILE A 394 8.71 -23.27 -23.23
C ILE A 394 7.85 -22.28 -24.00
N ASN A 395 7.27 -22.73 -25.11
CA ASN A 395 6.43 -21.89 -25.95
C ASN A 395 5.34 -22.70 -26.64
N TYR A 396 4.16 -22.11 -26.81
CA TYR A 396 3.02 -22.74 -27.44
C TYR A 396 2.62 -22.03 -28.74
N GLY A 397 2.24 -22.82 -29.72
CA GLY A 397 1.56 -22.41 -30.95
C GLY A 397 0.37 -23.32 -31.23
N ASP A 398 -0.26 -23.19 -32.40
CA ASP A 398 -1.46 -23.94 -32.78
C ASP A 398 -1.28 -24.55 -34.18
N ASP A 399 -0.99 -25.85 -34.21
CA ASP A 399 -0.87 -26.64 -35.42
C ASP A 399 -2.26 -26.97 -35.98
N GLY A 400 -2.65 -26.25 -37.04
CA GLY A 400 -3.91 -26.50 -37.75
C GLY A 400 -5.05 -25.56 -37.37
N ALA A 401 -4.78 -24.58 -36.49
CA ALA A 401 -5.73 -23.54 -36.09
C ALA A 401 -7.01 -24.12 -35.47
N ASP A 402 -6.85 -25.13 -34.61
CA ASP A 402 -7.98 -25.84 -33.98
C ASP A 402 -8.29 -25.36 -32.55
N GLY A 403 -7.48 -24.43 -32.01
CA GLY A 403 -7.65 -23.86 -30.68
C GLY A 403 -6.97 -24.67 -29.56
N THR A 404 -6.36 -25.80 -29.89
CA THR A 404 -5.46 -26.57 -29.03
C THR A 404 -4.04 -26.09 -29.23
N LEU A 405 -3.25 -26.09 -28.15
CA LEU A 405 -1.88 -25.63 -28.17
C LEU A 405 -0.90 -26.81 -28.17
N GLU A 406 0.10 -26.73 -29.04
CA GLU A 406 1.23 -27.66 -29.09
C GLU A 406 2.52 -26.98 -28.65
N ASP A 407 3.33 -27.73 -27.88
CA ASP A 407 4.68 -27.29 -27.52
C ASP A 407 5.52 -27.10 -28.79
N GLY A 408 5.97 -25.86 -29.02
CA GLY A 408 6.66 -25.49 -30.24
C GLY A 408 5.79 -25.41 -31.49
N GLY A 409 4.45 -25.47 -31.39
CA GLY A 409 3.51 -25.47 -32.52
C GLY A 409 3.58 -24.23 -33.44
N ALA A 410 2.83 -24.26 -34.54
CA ALA A 410 2.83 -23.20 -35.54
C ALA A 410 2.39 -21.83 -34.99
N ASN A 411 2.86 -20.75 -35.61
CA ASN A 411 2.50 -19.40 -35.20
C ASN A 411 0.99 -19.14 -35.42
N ILE A 412 0.36 -18.48 -34.45
CA ILE A 412 -1.07 -18.13 -34.49
C ILE A 412 -1.23 -16.85 -35.31
N ALA A 413 -1.97 -16.89 -36.42
CA ALA A 413 -2.18 -15.72 -37.27
C ALA A 413 -3.19 -14.73 -36.67
N ILE A 414 -2.83 -13.45 -36.68
CA ILE A 414 -3.63 -12.35 -36.11
C ILE A 414 -3.92 -11.30 -37.17
N THR A 415 -5.15 -10.78 -37.15
CA THR A 415 -5.51 -9.55 -37.86
C THR A 415 -5.47 -8.36 -36.90
N ALA A 416 -5.22 -7.15 -37.41
CA ALA A 416 -5.18 -5.96 -36.59
C ALA A 416 -6.51 -5.71 -35.85
N GLY A 417 -6.42 -5.37 -34.57
CA GLY A 417 -7.56 -5.09 -33.71
C GLY A 417 -7.20 -5.12 -32.23
N ASN A 418 -8.20 -4.83 -31.39
CA ASN A 418 -8.10 -5.02 -29.95
C ASN A 418 -8.77 -6.34 -29.58
N TYR A 419 -8.13 -7.09 -28.68
CA TYR A 419 -8.54 -8.45 -28.36
C TYR A 419 -8.57 -8.69 -26.85
N ASN A 420 -9.52 -9.53 -26.43
CA ASN A 420 -9.42 -10.29 -25.19
C ASN A 420 -8.85 -11.68 -25.52
N ILE A 421 -7.78 -12.06 -24.84
CA ILE A 421 -7.06 -13.31 -25.06
C ILE A 421 -7.01 -14.09 -23.76
N VAL A 422 -7.36 -15.39 -23.83
CA VAL A 422 -7.24 -16.32 -22.70
C VAL A 422 -6.30 -17.46 -23.09
N LEU A 423 -5.36 -17.79 -22.21
CA LEU A 423 -4.53 -18.98 -22.25
C LEU A 423 -4.97 -19.88 -21.09
N ASN A 424 -5.50 -21.06 -21.40
CA ASN A 424 -5.97 -22.01 -20.41
C ASN A 424 -5.04 -23.23 -20.34
N LEU A 425 -4.34 -23.36 -19.22
CA LEU A 425 -3.41 -24.44 -18.91
C LEU A 425 -3.91 -25.32 -17.76
N SER A 426 -5.20 -25.25 -17.39
CA SER A 426 -5.76 -26.05 -16.29
C SER A 426 -5.71 -27.55 -16.60
N ASP A 427 -5.78 -27.92 -17.88
CA ASP A 427 -5.42 -29.24 -18.39
C ASP A 427 -4.10 -29.16 -19.18
N THR A 428 -2.99 -29.44 -18.51
CA THR A 428 -1.65 -29.40 -19.13
C THR A 428 -1.45 -30.44 -20.25
N SER A 429 -2.34 -31.41 -20.39
CA SER A 429 -2.31 -32.39 -21.49
C SER A 429 -2.99 -31.88 -22.76
N ASN A 430 -3.82 -30.85 -22.62
CA ASN A 430 -4.64 -30.27 -23.68
C ASN A 430 -4.77 -28.75 -23.47
N PRO A 431 -3.65 -28.00 -23.50
CA PRO A 431 -3.68 -26.57 -23.31
C PRO A 431 -4.45 -25.90 -24.44
N LYS A 432 -5.20 -24.85 -24.12
CA LYS A 432 -6.09 -24.17 -25.08
C LYS A 432 -5.94 -22.67 -24.99
N TYR A 433 -6.43 -21.99 -26.01
CA TYR A 433 -6.55 -20.55 -26.00
C TYR A 433 -7.85 -20.07 -26.64
N SER A 434 -8.22 -18.83 -26.36
CA SER A 434 -9.27 -18.12 -27.07
C SER A 434 -8.83 -16.69 -27.38
N ILE A 435 -9.30 -16.18 -28.53
CA ILE A 435 -9.04 -14.82 -29.00
C ILE A 435 -10.36 -14.22 -29.43
N THR A 436 -10.84 -13.22 -28.70
CA THR A 436 -12.10 -12.53 -28.96
C THR A 436 -11.81 -11.09 -29.33
N LYS A 437 -12.30 -10.65 -30.49
CA LYS A 437 -12.13 -9.26 -30.94
C LYS A 437 -13.15 -8.36 -30.25
N ASN A 438 -12.70 -7.23 -29.71
CA ASN A 438 -13.54 -6.21 -29.08
C ASN A 438 -14.29 -5.35 -30.10
#